data_AF-M4C4G0-F1
#
_entry.id   AF-M4C4G0-F1
#
_cell.length_a   1.000
_cell.length_b   1.000
_cell.length_c   1.000
_cell.angle_alpha   90.00
_cell.angle_beta   90.00
_cell.angle_gamma   90.00
#
_symmetry.space_group_name_H-M   'P 1'
#
loop_
_entity.id
_entity.type
_entity.pdbx_description
1 polymer ?
#
loop_
_entity_poly.entity_id
_entity_poly.type
_entity_poly.pdbx_seq_one_letter_code
_entity_poly.pdbx_strand_id
1 'polypeptide(L)'
;MGKRKRDHTIQIDCSKAFLFSAGTEAASCAQNMHESIKKSLRVAKALCREMNKEKCYLPKEVDRLANPLREIDILVTEAERTLCRDLPYALRDLEKKRKMSTRNLESTV
;
A
#
# COMPACT_ATOMS: atom_id res chain seq x y z
N MET A 1 -36.33 -10.10 -35.76
CA MET A 1 -35.38 -9.14 -35.12
C MET A 1 -35.28 -9.47 -33.64
N GLY A 2 -34.19 -10.05 -33.14
CA GLY A 2 -34.13 -10.39 -31.71
C GLY A 2 -32.90 -11.18 -31.28
N LYS A 3 -31.70 -10.60 -31.37
CA LYS A 3 -30.49 -11.20 -30.77
C LYS A 3 -29.50 -10.20 -30.16
N ARG A 4 -29.81 -8.90 -30.02
CA ARG A 4 -28.85 -7.90 -29.52
C ARG A 4 -28.82 -7.69 -28.00
N LYS A 5 -29.80 -8.20 -27.25
CA LYS A 5 -29.91 -7.94 -25.80
C LYS A 5 -29.03 -8.85 -24.93
N ARG A 6 -28.75 -10.10 -25.33
CA ARG A 6 -28.00 -11.04 -24.47
C ARG A 6 -26.49 -10.79 -24.48
N ASP A 7 -25.93 -10.42 -25.62
CA ASP A 7 -24.48 -10.23 -25.76
C ASP A 7 -23.98 -9.01 -24.97
N HIS A 8 -24.77 -7.92 -24.92
CA HIS A 8 -24.41 -6.74 -24.12
C HIS A 8 -24.50 -6.99 -22.62
N THR A 9 -25.47 -7.77 -22.14
CA THR A 9 -25.57 -8.10 -20.71
C THR A 9 -24.37 -8.93 -20.26
N ILE A 10 -23.96 -9.93 -21.04
CA ILE A 10 -22.77 -10.75 -20.75
C ILE A 10 -21.49 -9.90 -20.76
N GLN A 11 -21.34 -9.00 -21.73
CA GLN A 11 -20.18 -8.09 -21.80
C GLN A 11 -20.10 -7.14 -20.59
N ILE A 12 -21.23 -6.62 -20.13
CA ILE A 12 -21.31 -5.74 -18.95
C ILE A 12 -20.99 -6.52 -17.67
N ASP A 13 -21.48 -7.75 -17.53
CA ASP A 13 -21.20 -8.59 -16.35
C ASP A 13 -19.73 -9.01 -16.28
N CYS A 14 -19.11 -9.38 -17.41
CA CYS A 14 -17.68 -9.68 -17.46
C CYS A 14 -16.83 -8.44 -17.13
N SER A 15 -17.21 -7.26 -17.63
CA SER A 15 -16.49 -6.01 -17.33
C SER A 15 -16.60 -5.61 -15.86
N LYS A 16 -17.77 -5.83 -15.25
CA LYS A 16 -18.00 -5.58 -13.81
C LYS A 16 -17.25 -6.58 -12.92
N ALA A 17 -17.25 -7.86 -13.27
CA ALA A 17 -16.50 -8.89 -12.55
C ALA A 17 -14.99 -8.64 -12.59
N PHE A 18 -14.46 -8.21 -13.74
CA PHE A 18 -13.06 -7.82 -13.89
C PHE A 18 -12.69 -6.61 -13.03
N LEU A 19 -13.53 -5.58 -12.99
CA LEU A 19 -13.30 -4.41 -12.14
C LEU A 19 -13.36 -4.75 -10.63
N PHE A 20 -14.21 -5.70 -10.24
CA PHE A 20 -14.29 -6.17 -8.86
C PHE A 20 -13.03 -6.97 -8.48
N SER A 21 -12.59 -7.91 -9.32
CA SER A 21 -11.37 -8.70 -9.07
C SER A 21 -10.11 -7.82 -9.00
N ALA A 22 -9.97 -6.89 -9.95
CA ALA A 22 -8.88 -5.92 -9.95
C ALA A 22 -8.88 -5.04 -8.69
N GLY A 23 -10.06 -4.65 -8.20
CA GLY A 23 -10.20 -3.91 -6.95
C GLY A 23 -9.77 -4.72 -5.71
N THR A 24 -10.07 -6.02 -5.67
CA THR A 24 -9.65 -6.90 -4.57
C THR A 24 -8.15 -7.21 -4.59
N GLU A 25 -7.56 -7.42 -5.77
CA GLU A 25 -6.12 -7.64 -5.93
C GLU A 25 -5.33 -6.39 -5.54
N ALA A 26 -5.79 -5.20 -5.97
CA ALA A 26 -5.17 -3.92 -5.61
C ALA A 26 -5.20 -3.68 -4.08
N ALA A 27 -6.31 -4.00 -3.42
CA ALA A 27 -6.43 -3.87 -1.97
C ALA A 27 -5.50 -4.84 -1.22
N SER A 28 -5.42 -6.10 -1.67
CA SER A 28 -4.51 -7.11 -1.11
C SER A 28 -3.05 -6.72 -1.28
N CYS A 29 -2.67 -6.23 -2.47
CA CYS A 29 -1.33 -5.74 -2.74
C CYS A 29 -0.95 -4.56 -1.81
N ALA A 30 -1.85 -3.58 -1.66
CA ALA A 30 -1.64 -2.45 -0.76
C ALA A 30 -1.47 -2.88 0.71
N GLN A 31 -2.22 -3.88 1.19
CA GLN A 31 -2.05 -4.45 2.52
C GLN A 31 -0.71 -5.18 2.69
N ASN A 32 -0.26 -5.93 1.69
CA ASN A 32 1.04 -6.60 1.73
C ASN A 32 2.20 -5.59 1.77
N MET A 33 2.11 -4.51 0.98
CA MET A 33 3.07 -3.42 1.02
C MET A 33 3.08 -2.73 2.40
N HIS A 34 1.92 -2.48 2.99
CA HIS A 34 1.80 -1.92 4.34
C HIS A 34 2.57 -2.71 5.39
N GLU A 35 2.35 -4.03 5.43
CA GLU A 35 2.99 -4.90 6.41
C GLU A 35 4.49 -5.06 6.16
N SER A 36 4.91 -5.07 4.89
CA SER A 36 6.32 -5.06 4.51
C SER A 36 7.02 -3.79 5.00
N ILE A 37 6.46 -2.61 4.71
CA ILE A 37 7.01 -1.31 5.12
C ILE A 37 7.07 -1.23 6.66
N LYS A 38 6.04 -1.67 7.38
CA LYS A 38 6.04 -1.71 8.85
C LYS A 38 7.17 -2.56 9.42
N LYS A 39 7.42 -3.75 8.84
CA LYS A 39 8.50 -4.64 9.29
C LYS A 39 9.86 -3.99 9.07
N SER A 40 10.10 -3.44 7.87
CA SER A 40 11.33 -2.73 7.55
C SER A 40 11.58 -1.53 8.47
N LEU A 41 10.52 -0.77 8.78
CA LEU A 41 10.59 0.37 9.70
C LEU A 41 11.05 -0.02 11.10
N ARG A 42 10.56 -1.15 11.63
CA ARG A 42 10.96 -1.67 12.95
C ARG A 42 12.44 -2.02 12.96
N VAL A 43 12.93 -2.69 11.92
CA VAL A 43 14.34 -3.08 11.79
C VAL A 43 15.23 -1.84 11.68
N ALA A 44 14.87 -0.87 10.83
CA ALA A 44 15.62 0.36 10.66
C ALA A 44 15.72 1.15 11.98
N LYS A 45 14.61 1.32 12.71
CA LYS A 45 14.61 1.98 14.02
C LYS A 45 15.45 1.25 15.07
N ALA A 46 15.45 -0.08 15.07
CA ALA A 46 16.30 -0.86 15.95
C ALA A 46 17.79 -0.65 15.62
N LEU A 47 18.14 -0.68 14.33
CA LEU A 47 19.50 -0.43 13.87
C LEU A 47 20.00 0.96 14.30
N CYS A 48 19.20 2.01 14.08
CA CYS A 48 19.55 3.37 14.52
C CYS A 48 19.75 3.49 16.03
N ARG A 49 18.96 2.76 16.83
CA ARG A 49 19.10 2.74 18.29
C ARG A 49 20.40 2.09 18.73
N GLU A 50 20.72 0.91 18.20
CA GLU A 50 21.98 0.22 18.54
C GLU A 50 23.19 1.04 18.09
N MET A 51 23.15 1.61 16.89
CA MET A 51 24.19 2.51 16.41
C MET A 51 24.42 3.74 17.29
N ASN A 52 23.34 4.33 17.82
CA ASN A 52 23.47 5.45 18.76
C ASN A 52 24.08 5.04 20.11
N LYS A 53 23.87 3.80 20.57
CA LYS A 53 24.54 3.29 21.78
C LYS A 53 26.03 3.07 21.55
N GLU A 54 26.40 2.52 20.39
CA GLU A 54 27.78 2.26 20.01
C GLU A 54 28.58 3.55 19.75
N LYS A 55 27.91 4.68 19.48
CA LYS A 55 28.55 5.99 19.26
C LYS A 55 29.43 6.44 20.43
N CYS A 56 29.10 6.03 21.65
CA CYS A 56 29.91 6.35 22.83
C CYS A 56 31.20 5.52 22.93
N TYR A 57 31.24 4.34 22.30
CA TYR A 57 32.36 3.42 22.37
C TYR A 57 33.24 3.45 21.10
N LEU A 58 32.61 3.67 19.94
CA LEU A 58 33.24 3.63 18.61
C LEU A 58 32.86 4.86 17.76
N PRO A 59 33.24 6.08 18.17
CA PRO A 59 32.79 7.31 17.52
C PRO A 59 33.28 7.45 16.07
N LYS A 60 34.49 6.98 15.74
CA LYS A 60 35.08 7.09 14.39
C LYS A 60 34.39 6.17 13.39
N GLU A 61 34.01 4.98 13.84
CA GLU A 61 33.31 3.97 13.05
C GLU A 61 31.87 4.40 12.80
N VAL A 62 31.21 4.98 13.82
CA VAL A 62 29.87 5.56 13.67
C VAL A 62 29.88 6.79 12.77
N ASP A 63 30.91 7.65 12.83
CA ASP A 63 31.04 8.81 11.93
C ASP A 63 31.18 8.39 10.46
N ARG A 64 31.89 7.28 10.17
CA ARG A 64 31.95 6.71 8.81
C ARG A 64 30.58 6.25 8.30
N LEU A 65 29.69 5.89 9.22
CA LEU A 65 28.34 5.43 8.94
C LEU A 65 27.30 6.57 9.01
N ALA A 66 27.72 7.82 9.25
CA ALA A 66 26.81 8.96 9.37
C ALA A 66 25.96 9.21 8.11
N ASN A 67 26.57 9.09 6.92
CA ASN A 67 25.85 9.25 5.65
C ASN A 67 24.82 8.11 5.44
N PRO A 68 25.19 6.83 5.54
CA PRO A 68 24.23 5.72 5.51
C PRO A 68 23.10 5.85 6.54
N LEU A 69 23.42 6.26 7.77
CA LEU A 69 22.42 6.49 8.81
C LEU A 69 21.43 7.59 8.44
N ARG A 70 21.91 8.68 7.85
CA ARG A 70 21.04 9.76 7.38
C ARG A 70 20.12 9.31 6.26
N GLU A 71 20.61 8.47 5.34
CA GLU A 71 19.78 7.87 4.28
C GLU A 71 18.72 6.95 4.87
N ILE A 72 19.07 6.12 5.85
CA ILE A 72 18.12 5.26 6.57
C ILE A 72 17.03 6.12 7.24
N ASP A 73 17.40 7.25 7.86
CA ASP A 73 16.44 8.13 8.54
C ASP A 73 15.47 8.81 7.56
N ILE A 74 15.96 9.21 6.38
CA ILE A 74 15.14 9.71 5.27
C ILE A 74 14.15 8.63 4.82
N LEU A 75 14.64 7.41 4.57
CA LEU A 75 13.82 6.27 4.14
C LEU A 75 12.76 5.90 5.20
N VAL A 76 13.12 5.95 6.48
CA VAL A 76 12.19 5.73 7.61
C VAL A 76 11.10 6.81 7.60
N THR A 77 11.47 8.07 7.43
CA THR A 77 10.51 9.19 7.38
C THR A 77 9.56 9.06 6.18
N GLU A 78 10.08 8.68 5.02
CA GLU A 78 9.28 8.49 3.80
C GLU A 78 8.35 7.27 3.91
N ALA A 79 8.84 6.17 4.49
CA ALA A 79 8.04 5.00 4.82
C ALA A 79 6.90 5.34 5.79
N GLU A 80 7.15 6.15 6.82
CA GLU A 80 6.12 6.62 7.74
C GLU A 80 5.07 7.49 7.05
N ARG A 81 5.50 8.41 6.18
CA ARG A 81 4.57 9.23 5.38
C ARG A 81 3.68 8.35 4.51
N THR A 82 4.27 7.38 3.83
CA THR A 82 3.55 6.42 2.98
C THR A 82 2.51 5.64 3.79
N LEU A 83 2.89 5.15 4.98
CA LEU A 83 2.01 4.39 5.85
C LEU A 83 0.88 5.22 6.48
N CYS A 84 1.18 6.46 6.90
CA CYS A 84 0.23 7.28 7.66
C CYS A 84 -0.68 8.14 6.79
N ARG A 85 -0.24 8.52 5.57
CA ARG A 85 -1.01 9.36 4.67
C ARG A 85 -1.44 8.59 3.43
N ASP A 86 -0.49 8.15 2.61
CA ASP A 86 -0.79 7.80 1.23
C ASP A 86 -1.57 6.50 1.11
N LEU A 87 -1.17 5.48 1.88
CA LEU A 87 -1.82 4.17 1.85
C LEU A 87 -3.26 4.21 2.40
N PRO A 88 -3.56 4.84 3.55
CA PRO A 88 -4.94 4.98 4.03
C PRO A 88 -5.85 5.76 3.08
N TYR A 89 -5.35 6.79 2.40
CA TYR A 89 -6.13 7.51 1.38
C TYR A 89 -6.42 6.62 0.18
N ALA A 90 -5.42 5.93 -0.35
CA ALA A 90 -5.58 5.01 -1.47
C ALA A 90 -6.57 3.87 -1.14
N LEU A 91 -6.46 3.27 0.05
CA LEU A 91 -7.37 2.22 0.51
C LEU A 91 -8.81 2.73 0.65
N ARG A 92 -9.02 3.92 1.20
CA ARG A 92 -10.37 4.54 1.29
C ARG A 92 -10.98 4.79 -0.08
N ASP A 93 -10.19 5.27 -1.04
CA ASP A 93 -10.67 5.51 -2.40
C ASP A 93 -10.99 4.21 -3.14
N LEU A 94 -10.16 3.17 -2.99
CA LEU A 94 -10.46 1.84 -3.50
C LEU A 94 -11.73 1.26 -2.88
N GLU A 95 -11.92 1.42 -1.58
CA GLU A 95 -13.13 0.95 -0.89
C GLU A 95 -14.39 1.71 -1.35
N LYS A 96 -14.30 3.03 -1.55
CA LYS A 96 -15.40 3.83 -2.14
C LYS A 96 -15.75 3.33 -3.54
N LYS A 97 -14.75 3.13 -4.41
CA LYS A 97 -14.96 2.60 -5.77
C LYS A 97 -15.61 1.21 -5.74
N ARG A 98 -15.18 0.33 -4.84
CA ARG A 98 -15.80 -0.98 -4.62
C ARG A 98 -17.27 -0.86 -4.23
N LYS A 99 -17.59 0.00 -3.24
CA LYS A 99 -18.98 0.23 -2.77
C LYS A 99 -19.90 0.83 -3.83
N MET A 100 -19.39 1.68 -4.72
CA MET A 100 -20.17 2.20 -5.84
C MET A 100 -20.44 1.12 -6.88
N SER A 101 -19.45 0.27 -7.16
CA SER A 101 -19.62 -0.85 -8.09
C SER A 101 -20.68 -1.85 -7.58
N THR A 102 -20.70 -2.16 -6.27
CA THR A 102 -21.68 -3.09 -5.68
C THR A 102 -23.10 -2.52 -5.61
N ARG A 103 -23.28 -1.22 -5.29
CA ARG A 103 -24.63 -0.59 -5.31
C ARG A 103 -25.25 -0.55 -6.71
N ASN A 104 -24.42 -0.38 -7.74
CA ASN A 104 -24.86 -0.44 -9.13
C ASN A 104 -25.24 -1.88 -9.56
N LEU A 105 -24.75 -2.91 -8.86
CA LEU A 105 -25.18 -4.29 -9.05
C LEU A 105 -26.55 -4.56 -8.41
N GLU A 106 -26.79 -4.06 -7.20
CA GLU A 106 -28.06 -4.24 -6.48
C GLU A 106 -29.23 -3.43 -7.08
N SER A 107 -28.97 -2.28 -7.70
CA SER A 107 -30.02 -1.44 -8.31
C SER A 107 -30.45 -1.89 -9.72
N THR A 108 -29.88 -2.99 -10.25
CA THR A 108 -30.20 -3.51 -11.59
C THR A 108 -30.87 -4.90 -11.53
N VAL A 109 -31.24 -5.37 -10.33
CA VAL A 109 -32.06 -6.58 -10.11
C VAL A 109 -33.51 -6.16 -9.86
#